data_AF-A0AAF0LG24-F1
#
_entry.id   AF-A0AAF0LG24-F1
#
_cell.length_a   1.000
_cell.length_b   1.000
_cell.length_c   1.000
_cell.angle_alpha   90.00
_cell.angle_beta   90.00
_cell.angle_gamma   90.00
#
_symmetry.space_group_name_H-M   'P 1'
#
loop_
_entity.id
_entity.type
_entity.pdbx_description
1 polymer ?
#
loop_
_entity_poly.entity_id
_entity_poly.type
_entity_poly.pdbx_seq_one_letter_code
_entity_poly.pdbx_strand_id
1 'polypeptide(L)' 'MESLFGSMQIELLDRCDWPTRAELASAMFEWIEAFYNPTRRHSALAYYSPIEFENLYTAAETAA' A
#
# COMPACT_ATOMS: atom_id res chain seq x y z
N MET A 1 5.13 -9.61 10.75
CA MET A 1 4.06 -8.61 10.55
C MET A 1 4.65 -7.54 9.64
N GLU A 2 4.12 -7.39 8.43
CA GLU A 2 4.53 -6.33 7.52
C GLU A 2 3.79 -5.04 7.91
N SER A 3 4.49 -3.90 7.90
CA SER A 3 3.92 -2.59 8.22
C SER A 3 4.00 -1.68 7.00
N LEU A 4 2.96 -0.88 6.77
CA LEU A 4 2.91 0.12 5.69
C LEU A 4 4.15 1.02 5.70
N PHE A 5 4.45 1.64 6.83
CA PHE A 5 5.59 2.57 6.95
C PHE A 5 6.94 1.85 6.85
N GLY A 6 7.01 0.60 7.33
CA GLY A 6 8.23 -0.21 7.21
C GLY A 6 8.55 -0.54 5.74
N SER A 7 7.53 -0.95 4.98
CA SER A 7 7.68 -1.20 3.54
C SER A 7 7.99 0.08 2.78
N MET A 8 7.27 1.18 3.06
CA MET A 8 7.50 2.47 2.41
C MET A 8 8.92 2.99 2.65
N GLN A 9 9.46 2.82 3.86
CA GLN A 9 10.83 3.22 4.16
C GLN A 9 11.82 2.56 3.19
N ILE A 10 11.75 1.23 3.05
CA ILE A 10 12.72 0.44 2.27
C ILE A 10 12.47 0.53 0.76
N GLU A 11 11.20 0.61 0.35
CA GLU A 11 10.79 0.52 -1.06
C GLU A 11 10.70 1.89 -1.74
N LEU A 12 10.53 2.98 -0.97
CA LEU A 12 10.39 4.34 -1.50
C LEU A 12 11.39 5.32 -0.87
N LEU A 13 11.35 5.49 0.45
CA LEU A 13 12.04 6.61 1.12
C LEU A 13 13.57 6.47 1.06
N ASP A 14 14.09 5.26 1.22
CA ASP A 14 15.53 4.96 1.21
C ASP A 14 16.12 4.83 -0.21
N ARG A 15 15.32 4.99 -1.27
CA ARG A 15 15.75 4.75 -2.66
C ARG A 15 16.44 5.93 -3.31
N CYS A 16 16.15 7.15 -2.86
CA CYS A 16 16.76 8.37 -3.36
C CYS A 16 16.62 9.51 -2.35
N ASP A 17 17.41 10.56 -2.54
CA ASP A 17 17.22 11.82 -1.86
C ASP A 17 16.01 12.56 -2.44
N TRP A 18 15.21 13.17 -1.56
CA TRP A 18 14.02 13.94 -1.93
C TRP A 18 14.31 15.44 -1.83
N PRO A 19 14.45 16.16 -2.96
CA PRO A 19 14.84 17.57 -2.95
C PRO A 19 13.81 18.47 -2.28
N THR A 20 12.52 18.11 -2.41
CA THR A 20 11.41 18.87 -1.83
C THR A 20 10.40 17.96 -1.13
N ARG A 21 9.71 18.54 -0.15
CA ARG A 21 8.56 17.89 0.51
C ARG A 21 7.41 17.63 -0.45
N ALA A 22 7.26 18.44 -1.50
CA ALA A 22 6.18 18.28 -2.48
C ALA A 22 6.41 17.05 -3.36
N GLU A 23 7.64 16.83 -3.84
CA GLU A 23 8.00 15.64 -4.60
C GLU A 23 7.85 14.38 -3.75
N LEU A 24 8.34 14.42 -2.51
CA LEU A 24 8.16 13.31 -1.57
C LEU A 24 6.67 12.99 -1.35
N ALA A 25 5.84 13.99 -1.10
CA ALA A 25 4.40 13.78 -0.90
C ALA A 25 3.72 13.17 -2.14
N SER A 26 4.10 13.64 -3.35
CA SER A 26 3.58 13.09 -4.59
C SER A 26 3.99 11.62 -4.78
N ALA A 27 5.25 11.30 -4.50
CA ALA A 27 5.76 9.94 -4.62
C ALA A 27 5.16 9.00 -3.57
N MET A 28 4.94 9.47 -2.34
CA MET A 28 4.22 8.71 -1.32
C MET A 28 2.78 8.44 -1.76
N PHE A 29 2.09 9.45 -2.30
CA PHE A 29 0.73 9.27 -2.81
C PHE A 29 0.68 8.25 -3.94
N GLU A 30 1.55 8.38 -4.94
CA GLU A 30 1.63 7.44 -6.06
C GLU A 30 1.96 6.02 -5.57
N TRP A 31 2.93 5.88 -4.67
CA TRP A 31 3.28 4.57 -4.12
C TRP A 31 2.12 3.94 -3.34
N ILE A 32 1.34 4.72 -2.59
CA ILE A 32 0.17 4.21 -1.86
C ILE A 32 -0.94 3.81 -2.84
N GLU A 33 -1.36 4.73 -3.71
CA GLU A 33 -2.57 4.57 -4.52
C GLU A 33 -2.36 3.75 -5.78
N ALA A 34 -1.20 3.83 -6.42
CA ALA A 34 -0.91 3.11 -7.65
C ALA A 34 -0.26 1.75 -7.42
N PHE A 35 0.36 1.51 -6.25
CA PHE A 35 1.07 0.27 -5.97
C PHE A 35 0.60 -0.44 -4.69
N TYR A 36 0.69 0.21 -3.52
CA TYR A 36 0.46 -0.44 -2.24
C TYR A 36 -0.97 -0.98 -2.12
N ASN A 37 -1.97 -0.09 -2.21
CA ASN A 37 -3.38 -0.43 -2.06
C ASN A 37 -3.90 -1.39 -3.15
N PRO A 38 -3.61 -1.20 -4.45
CA PRO A 38 -4.18 -2.06 -5.49
C PRO A 38 -3.39 -3.33 -5.79
N THR A 39 -2.08 -3.37 -5.49
CA THR A 39 -1.20 -4.43 -6.03
C THR A 39 -0.34 -5.12 -4.96
N ARG A 40 0.11 -4.43 -3.91
CA ARG A 40 1.06 -5.00 -2.96
C ARG A 40 0.40 -6.09 -2.13
N ARG A 41 0.92 -7.31 -2.22
CA ARG A 41 0.39 -8.47 -1.50
C ARG A 41 0.90 -8.49 -0.06
N HIS A 42 0.01 -8.79 0.87
CA HIS A 42 0.36 -8.92 2.28
C HIS A 42 0.20 -10.36 2.76
N SER A 43 1.26 -10.91 3.38
CA SER A 43 1.22 -12.24 3.99
C SER A 43 0.11 -12.38 5.04
N ALA A 44 -0.19 -11.31 5.77
CA ALA A 44 -1.28 -11.25 6.75
C ALA A 44 -2.69 -11.24 6.12
N LEU A 45 -2.81 -10.84 4.86
CA LEU A 45 -4.06 -10.79 4.11
C LEU A 45 -4.18 -11.99 3.15
N ALA A 46 -3.61 -13.15 3.52
CA ALA A 46 -3.56 -14.33 2.66
C ALA A 46 -2.99 -14.06 1.24
N TYR A 47 -2.05 -13.12 1.14
CA TYR A 47 -1.43 -12.64 -0.11
C TYR A 47 -2.37 -11.87 -1.05
N TYR A 48 -3.48 -11.32 -0.55
CA TYR A 48 -4.24 -10.28 -1.24
C TYR A 48 -3.60 -8.90 -1.04
N SER A 49 -3.87 -7.99 -1.97
CA SER A 49 -3.69 -6.56 -1.76
C SER A 49 -4.75 -6.01 -0.79
N PRO A 50 -4.52 -4.83 -0.19
CA PRO A 50 -5.50 -4.18 0.69
C PRO A 50 -6.88 -4.04 0.03
N ILE A 51 -6.92 -3.53 -1.22
CA ILE A 51 -8.19 -3.35 -1.95
C ILE A 51 -8.86 -4.69 -2.26
N GLU A 52 -8.11 -5.70 -2.69
CA GLU A 52 -8.69 -7.04 -2.92
C GLU A 52 -9.28 -7.63 -1.64
N PHE A 53 -8.57 -7.49 -0.52
CA PHE A 53 -9.04 -7.96 0.78
C PHE A 53 -10.33 -7.26 1.21
N GLU A 54 -10.39 -5.93 1.11
CA GLU A 54 -11.59 -5.14 1.42
C GLU A 54 -12.76 -5.55 0.52
N ASN A 55 -12.54 -5.68 -0.78
CA ASN A 55 -13.59 -6.09 -1.73
C ASN A 55 -14.18 -7.46 -1.39
N LEU A 56 -13.34 -8.43 -1.01
CA LEU A 56 -13.78 -9.77 -0.59
C LEU A 56 -14.62 -9.69 0.68
N TYR A 57 -14.23 -8.86 1.64
CA TYR A 57 -14.94 -8.72 2.91
C TYR A 57 -16.28 -7.97 2.74
N THR A 58 -16.30 -6.87 1.99
CA THR A 58 -17.53 -6.12 1.67
C THR A 58 -18.53 -6.95 0.88
N ALA A 59 -18.06 -7.78 -0.07
CA ALA A 59 -18.93 -8.70 -0.81
C ALA A 59 -19.54 -9.76 0.11
N ALA A 60 -18.79 -10.28 1.09
CA ALA A 60 -19.28 -11.22 2.07
C ALA A 60 -20.32 -10.59 3.03
N GLU A 61 -20.12 -9.35 3.45
CA GLU A 61 -21.09 -8.61 4.28
C GLU A 61 -22.39 -8.30 3.53
N THR A 62 -22.31 -7.99 2.23
CA THR A 62 -23.50 -7.64 1.44
C THR A 62 -24.34 -8.88 1.07
N ALA A 63 -23.74 -10.08 1.08
CA ALA A 63 -24.41 -11.34 0.77
C ALA A 63 -25.06 -12.03 1.98
N ALA A 64 -24.85 -11.51 3.20
CA ALA A 64 -25.39 -12.02 4.46
C ALA A 64 -26.70 -11.29 4.84
#